data_AF-A0A662DI09-F1
#
_entry.id   AF-A0A662DI09-F1
#
_cell.length_a   1.000
_cell.length_b   1.000
_cell.length_c   1.000
_cell.angle_alpha   90.00
_cell.angle_beta   90.00
_cell.angle_gamma   90.00
#
_symmetry.space_group_name_H-M   'P 1'
#
loop_
_entity.id
_entity.type
_entity.pdbx_description
1 polymer ?
#
loop_
_entity_poly.entity_id
_entity_poly.type
_entity_poly.pdbx_seq_one_letter_code
_entity_poly.pdbx_strand_id
1 'polypeptide(L)'
;AESEKHRCVIETSRYKLFVVLVKDQDQAVKVCKKLVKEEGIHSILLCPGFTHKDVAKIVEAVGKNTGVFVARGDGPSNRISREIMEKEGWFSEKGKE
;
A
#
# COMPACT_ATOMS: atom_id res chain seq x y z
N ALA A 1 -6.79 -6.11 -8.81
CA ALA A 1 -7.64 -5.40 -7.85
C ALA A 1 -8.46 -4.33 -8.54
N GLU A 2 -9.70 -4.08 -8.08
CA GLU A 2 -10.56 -2.99 -8.57
C GLU A 2 -10.65 -1.91 -7.49
N SER A 3 -9.83 -0.86 -7.53
CA SER A 3 -9.65 0.08 -6.41
C SER A 3 -10.94 0.80 -5.96
N GLU A 4 -11.90 0.98 -6.86
CA GLU A 4 -13.19 1.60 -6.50
C GLU A 4 -14.15 0.63 -5.80
N LYS A 5 -14.00 -0.68 -6.01
CA LYS A 5 -14.80 -1.72 -5.33
C LYS A 5 -14.09 -2.27 -4.09
N HIS A 6 -12.79 -2.54 -4.21
CA HIS A 6 -11.95 -3.14 -3.17
C HIS A 6 -11.38 -2.05 -2.26
N ARG A 7 -12.28 -1.38 -1.55
CA ARG A 7 -11.95 -0.31 -0.62
C ARG A 7 -12.83 -0.33 0.62
N CYS A 8 -12.29 0.20 1.71
CA CYS A 8 -12.99 0.37 2.98
C CYS A 8 -12.65 1.74 3.57
N VAL A 9 -13.60 2.32 4.30
CA VAL A 9 -13.40 3.54 5.08
C VAL A 9 -13.78 3.26 6.53
N ILE A 10 -12.88 3.58 7.45
CA ILE A 10 -13.14 3.57 8.89
C ILE A 10 -13.06 5.01 9.36
N GLU A 11 -14.15 5.54 9.87
CA GLU A 11 -14.25 6.93 10.28
C GLU A 11 -14.70 7.04 11.74
N THR A 12 -14.02 7.90 12.48
CA THR A 12 -14.28 8.24 13.87
C THR A 12 -14.18 9.76 14.03
N SER A 13 -14.48 10.30 15.21
CA SER A 13 -14.36 11.73 15.49
C SER A 13 -12.93 12.29 15.38
N ARG A 14 -11.90 11.44 15.40
CA ARG A 14 -10.48 11.86 15.40
C ARG A 14 -9.67 11.33 14.22
N TYR A 15 -10.20 10.35 13.49
CA TYR A 15 -9.43 9.62 12.49
C TYR A 15 -10.32 9.08 11.38
N LYS A 16 -9.87 9.27 10.14
CA LYS A 16 -10.49 8.72 8.93
C LYS A 16 -9.44 7.93 8.16
N LEU A 17 -9.63 6.61 8.10
CA LEU A 17 -8.75 5.67 7.43
C LEU A 17 -9.37 5.23 6.11
N PHE A 18 -8.58 5.29 5.05
CA PHE A 18 -8.90 4.70 3.76
C PHE A 18 -8.02 3.49 3.54
N VAL A 19 -8.64 2.33 3.28
CA VAL A 19 -7.95 1.13 2.84
C VAL A 19 -8.35 0.89 1.40
N VAL A 20 -7.38 0.88 0.48
CA VAL A 20 -7.64 0.73 -0.96
C VAL A 20 -6.67 -0.28 -1.54
N LEU A 21 -7.20 -1.35 -2.15
CA LEU A 21 -6.38 -2.32 -2.86
C LEU A 21 -6.14 -1.84 -4.30
N VAL A 22 -4.86 -1.73 -4.67
CA VAL A 22 -4.42 -1.30 -5.99
C VAL A 22 -3.80 -2.45 -6.75
N LYS A 23 -3.92 -2.44 -8.08
CA LYS A 23 -3.41 -3.50 -8.96
C LYS A 23 -1.98 -3.26 -9.44
N ASP A 24 -1.58 -2.01 -9.52
CA ASP A 24 -0.27 -1.59 -10.04
C ASP A 24 0.13 -0.21 -9.49
N GLN A 25 1.37 0.17 -9.76
CA GLN A 25 1.97 1.42 -9.30
C GLN A 25 1.27 2.67 -9.86
N ASP A 26 0.80 2.63 -11.11
CA ASP A 26 0.16 3.80 -11.72
C ASP A 26 -1.22 4.06 -11.11
N GLN A 27 -1.97 3.00 -10.81
CA GLN A 27 -3.20 3.09 -10.04
C GLN A 27 -2.92 3.59 -8.62
N ALA A 28 -1.86 3.12 -7.96
CA ALA A 28 -1.45 3.59 -6.64
C ALA A 28 -1.22 5.11 -6.62
N VAL A 29 -0.44 5.62 -7.58
CA VAL A 29 -0.17 7.07 -7.72
C VAL A 29 -1.47 7.84 -7.95
N LYS A 30 -2.35 7.38 -8.84
CA LYS A 30 -3.64 8.06 -9.12
C LYS A 30 -4.54 8.11 -7.88
N VAL A 31 -4.66 7.00 -7.16
CA VAL A 31 -5.46 6.92 -5.92
C VAL A 31 -4.89 7.84 -4.85
N CYS A 32 -3.57 7.83 -4.64
CA CYS A 32 -2.92 8.70 -3.65
C CYS A 32 -3.17 10.18 -3.94
N LYS A 33 -2.98 10.61 -5.20
CA LYS A 33 -3.24 12.01 -5.61
C LYS A 33 -4.71 12.39 -5.39
N LYS A 34 -5.63 11.49 -5.73
CA LYS A 34 -7.08 11.70 -5.56
C LYS A 34 -7.43 11.89 -4.09
N LEU A 35 -6.99 10.97 -3.21
CA LEU A 35 -7.29 11.05 -1.78
C LEU A 35 -6.65 12.28 -1.12
N VAL A 36 -5.44 12.67 -1.52
CA VAL A 36 -4.81 13.90 -1.02
C VAL A 36 -5.60 15.13 -1.44
N LYS A 37 -6.03 15.19 -2.71
CA LYS A 37 -6.76 16.35 -3.24
C LYS A 37 -8.21 16.45 -2.72
N GLU A 38 -8.92 15.33 -2.67
CA GLU A 38 -10.36 15.29 -2.39
C GLU A 38 -10.66 15.10 -0.90
N GLU A 39 -9.89 14.25 -0.20
CA GLU A 39 -10.13 13.91 1.21
C GLU A 39 -9.14 14.60 2.17
N GLY A 40 -8.09 15.26 1.64
CA GLY A 40 -7.11 15.97 2.47
C GLY A 40 -6.29 15.07 3.38
N ILE A 41 -5.94 13.85 2.94
CA ILE A 41 -5.16 12.92 3.77
C ILE A 41 -3.73 13.42 4.03
N HIS A 42 -3.28 13.25 5.27
CA HIS A 42 -1.96 13.70 5.73
C HIS A 42 -0.91 12.59 5.80
N SER A 43 -1.33 11.32 5.64
CA SER A 43 -0.46 10.15 5.75
C SER A 43 -0.90 9.04 4.80
N ILE A 44 0.06 8.38 4.17
CA ILE A 44 -0.10 7.21 3.32
C ILE A 44 0.78 6.09 3.86
N LEU A 45 0.20 4.92 4.15
CA LEU A 45 0.92 3.71 4.54
C LEU A 45 0.85 2.69 3.40
N LEU A 46 2.01 2.32 2.86
CA LEU A 46 2.15 1.40 1.74
C LEU A 46 2.45 -0.02 2.23
N CYS A 47 1.98 -1.01 1.48
CA CYS A 47 2.31 -2.42 1.76
C CYS A 47 3.80 -2.69 1.48
N PRO A 48 4.38 -3.77 2.03
CA PRO A 48 5.81 -4.06 1.90
C PRO A 48 6.27 -4.34 0.45
N GLY A 49 5.34 -4.59 -0.48
CA GLY A 49 5.64 -4.81 -1.90
C GLY A 49 6.08 -3.57 -2.66
N PHE A 50 5.88 -2.35 -2.12
CA PHE A 50 6.32 -1.12 -2.77
C PHE A 50 7.85 -0.97 -2.68
N THR A 51 8.50 -0.86 -3.84
CA THR A 51 9.95 -0.65 -3.91
C THR A 51 10.32 0.80 -3.53
N HIS A 52 11.60 1.06 -3.32
CA HIS A 52 12.07 2.43 -3.08
C HIS A 52 11.73 3.39 -4.23
N LYS A 53 11.75 2.91 -5.48
CA LYS A 53 11.36 3.72 -6.65
C LYS A 53 9.87 4.03 -6.65
N ASP A 54 9.04 3.06 -6.28
CA ASP A 54 7.59 3.24 -6.18
C ASP A 54 7.23 4.27 -5.11
N VAL A 55 7.88 4.18 -3.95
CA VAL A 55 7.74 5.15 -2.85
C VAL A 55 8.14 6.54 -3.32
N ALA A 56 9.30 6.69 -3.97
CA ALA A 56 9.77 7.99 -4.47
C ALA A 56 8.76 8.62 -5.44
N LYS A 57 8.24 7.85 -6.39
CA LYS A 57 7.22 8.31 -7.34
C LYS A 57 5.94 8.79 -6.64
N ILE A 58 5.53 8.11 -5.57
CA ILE A 58 4.35 8.52 -4.77
C ILE A 58 4.64 9.82 -4.01
N VAL A 59 5.81 9.93 -3.36
CA VAL A 59 6.24 11.14 -2.64
C VAL A 59 6.23 12.37 -3.56
N GLU A 60 6.82 12.24 -4.75
CA GLU A 60 6.81 13.31 -5.77
C GLU A 60 5.38 13.67 -6.21
N ALA A 61 4.52 12.67 -6.38
CA ALA A 61 3.16 12.86 -6.87
C ALA A 61 2.22 13.54 -5.86
N VAL A 62 2.39 13.29 -4.56
CA VAL A 62 1.52 13.82 -3.49
C VAL A 62 2.03 15.12 -2.87
N GLY A 63 3.32 15.41 -3.02
CA GLY A 63 3.94 16.64 -2.52
C GLY A 63 4.30 16.58 -1.02
N LYS A 64 4.74 17.72 -0.48
CA LYS A 64 5.44 17.81 0.82
C LYS A 64 4.53 17.74 2.05
N ASN A 65 3.21 17.86 1.88
CA ASN A 65 2.26 17.97 2.98
C ASN A 65 1.65 16.61 3.41
N THR A 66 2.07 15.51 2.77
CA THR A 66 1.58 14.16 3.07
C THR A 66 2.76 13.24 3.38
N GLY A 67 2.76 12.64 4.57
CA GLY A 67 3.77 11.63 4.94
C GLY A 67 3.57 10.34 4.18
N VAL A 68 4.65 9.72 3.70
CA VAL A 68 4.61 8.42 3.00
C VAL A 68 5.46 7.41 3.76
N PHE A 69 4.82 6.31 4.16
CA PHE A 69 5.40 5.26 4.99
C PHE A 69 5.26 3.90 4.31
N VAL A 70 6.09 2.93 4.70
CA VAL A 70 5.98 1.55 4.23
C VAL A 70 5.89 0.64 5.44
N ALA A 71 4.86 -0.21 5.50
CA ALA A 71 4.69 -1.22 6.53
C ALA A 71 5.67 -2.38 6.28
N ARG A 72 6.88 -2.27 6.83
CA ARG A 72 7.88 -3.34 6.81
C ARG A 72 7.94 -3.99 8.18
N GLY A 73 7.84 -5.32 8.22
CA GLY A 73 8.14 -6.07 9.44
C GLY A 73 9.61 -5.93 9.80
N ASP A 74 9.92 -6.13 11.08
CA ASP A 74 11.29 -6.34 11.51
C ASP A 74 11.82 -7.70 11.01
N GLY A 75 13.11 -7.96 11.25
CA GLY A 75 13.75 -9.21 10.80
C GLY A 75 13.00 -10.48 11.22
N PRO A 76 12.68 -10.64 12.53
CA PRO A 76 11.91 -11.76 13.02
C PRO A 76 10.51 -11.89 12.40
N SER A 77 9.73 -10.79 12.33
CA SER A 77 8.37 -10.84 11.79
C SER A 77 8.35 -11.24 10.31
N ASN A 78 9.28 -10.70 9.51
CA ASN A 78 9.38 -11.04 8.10
C ASN A 78 9.73 -12.53 7.89
N ARG A 79 10.55 -13.12 8.77
CA ARG A 79 10.87 -14.56 8.72
C ARG A 79 9.62 -15.40 8.93
N ILE A 80 8.83 -15.09 9.96
CA ILE A 80 7.60 -15.82 10.29
C ILE A 80 6.61 -15.77 9.11
N SER A 81 6.37 -14.58 8.55
CA SER A 81 5.47 -14.45 7.40
C SER A 81 5.97 -15.20 6.17
N ARG A 82 7.28 -15.14 5.89
CA ARG A 82 7.88 -15.82 4.75
C ARG A 82 7.75 -17.35 4.83
N GLU A 83 7.93 -17.94 6.01
CA GLU A 83 7.78 -19.38 6.20
C GLU A 83 6.36 -19.87 5.84
N ILE A 84 5.33 -19.08 6.17
CA ILE A 84 3.94 -19.41 5.78
C ILE A 84 3.74 -19.23 4.27
N MET A 85 4.24 -18.14 3.68
CA MET A 85 4.15 -17.94 2.22
C MET A 85 4.81 -19.08 1.43
N GLU A 86 5.95 -19.59 1.90
CA GLU A 86 6.63 -20.76 1.33
C GLU A 86 5.76 -22.02 1.44
N LYS A 87 5.18 -22.29 2.62
CA LYS A 87 4.25 -23.42 2.83
C LYS A 87 3.01 -23.36 1.95
N GLU A 88 2.47 -22.16 1.74
CA GLU A 88 1.32 -21.89 0.86
C GLU A 88 1.69 -21.86 -0.63
N GLY A 89 2.96 -22.16 -0.98
CA GLY A 89 3.38 -22.35 -2.36
C GLY A 89 3.59 -21.08 -3.18
N TRP A 90 3.66 -19.89 -2.54
CA TRP A 90 3.78 -18.59 -3.21
C TRP A 90 5.02 -18.47 -4.10
N PHE A 91 6.06 -19.25 -3.83
CA PHE A 91 7.34 -19.22 -4.54
C PHE A 91 7.60 -20.48 -5.38
N SER A 92 6.63 -21.39 -5.48
CA SER A 92 6.74 -22.57 -6.33
C SER A 92 6.55 -22.20 -7.81
N GLU A 93 7.22 -22.91 -8.73
CA GLU A 93 7.20 -22.60 -10.18
C GLU A 93 5.80 -22.66 -10.82
N LYS A 94 4.82 -23.29 -10.15
CA LYS A 94 3.42 -23.37 -10.60
C LYS A 94 2.66 -22.05 -10.55
N GLY A 95 3.21 -20.99 -9.95
CA GLY A 95 2.59 -19.66 -9.89
C GLY A 95 3.04 -18.68 -10.99
N LYS A 96 3.77 -19.15 -12.01
CA LYS A 96 4.32 -18.31 -13.09
C LYS A 96 3.56 -18.40 -14.42
N GLU A 97 2.44 -19.11 -14.49
CA GLU A 97 1.49 -19.09 -15.62
C GLU A 97 0.44 -18.00 -15.48
#